data_AF-A0A7Y5TW24-F1
#
_entry.id   AF-A0A7Y5TW24-F1
#
_cell.length_a   1.000
_cell.length_b   1.000
_cell.length_c   1.000
_cell.angle_alpha   90.00
_cell.angle_beta   90.00
_cell.angle_gamma   90.00
#
_symmetry.space_group_name_H-M   'P 1'
#
loop_
_entity.id
_entity.type
_entity.pdbx_description
1 polymer ?
#
loop_
_entity_poly.entity_id
_entity_poly.type
_entity_poly.pdbx_seq_one_letter_code
_entity_poly.pdbx_strand_id
1 'polypeptide(L)'
;MGAAVAVILMKERQVVEAFERAGATTAAAGRSPTDLGIHPDGVGWRRLRERAIVRESSPGTGLYYLDVEVWQATRRTRRRVIAMVVVIMLALFAVLVTGGYFGAPNR
;
A
#
# COMPACT_ATOMS: atom_id res chain seq x y z
N MET A 1 6.24 -16.14 0.18
CA MET A 1 6.27 -14.71 0.58
C MET A 1 5.35 -13.83 -0.29
N GLY A 2 5.36 -13.93 -1.63
CA GLY A 2 4.54 -13.06 -2.51
C GLY A 2 3.01 -13.17 -2.36
N ALA A 3 2.48 -14.38 -2.18
CA ALA A 3 1.04 -14.60 -2.00
C ALA A 3 0.47 -13.92 -0.74
N ALA A 4 1.20 -13.97 0.39
CA ALA A 4 0.79 -13.31 1.63
C ALA A 4 0.74 -11.78 1.47
N VAL A 5 1.70 -11.19 0.75
CA VAL A 5 1.71 -9.74 0.45
C VAL A 5 0.50 -9.37 -0.41
N ALA A 6 0.15 -10.18 -1.41
CA ALA A 6 -1.02 -9.95 -2.26
C ALA A 6 -2.33 -9.96 -1.45
N VAL A 7 -2.49 -10.92 -0.52
CA VAL A 7 -3.65 -11.00 0.37
C VAL A 7 -3.77 -9.75 1.25
N ILE A 8 -2.65 -9.27 1.82
CA ILE A 8 -2.65 -8.05 2.64
C ILE A 8 -3.06 -6.83 1.81
N LEU A 9 -2.55 -6.69 0.60
CA LEU A 9 -2.91 -5.60 -0.32
C LEU A 9 -4.39 -5.63 -0.71
N MET A 10 -4.92 -6.82 -0.94
CA MET A 10 -6.35 -7.01 -1.22
C MET A 10 -7.21 -6.59 -0.02
N LYS A 11 -6.78 -6.92 1.20
CA LYS A 11 -7.47 -6.49 2.44
C LYS A 11 -7.38 -4.98 2.67
N GLU A 12 -6.23 -4.35 2.44
CA GLU A 12 -6.12 -2.88 2.46
C GLU A 12 -7.12 -2.24 1.48
N ARG A 13 -7.17 -2.76 0.25
CA ARG A 13 -8.06 -2.25 -0.79
C ARG A 13 -9.54 -2.42 -0.45
N GLN A 14 -9.93 -3.56 0.12
CA GLN A 14 -11.31 -3.79 0.56
C GLN A 14 -11.76 -2.75 1.59
N VAL A 15 -10.89 -2.42 2.56
CA VAL A 15 -11.16 -1.40 3.57
C VAL A 15 -11.31 -0.03 2.92
N VAL A 16 -10.37 0.35 2.07
CA VAL A 16 -10.41 1.63 1.33
C VAL A 16 -11.68 1.77 0.51
N GLU A 17 -12.04 0.74 -0.28
CA GLU A 17 -13.24 0.75 -1.12
C GLU A 17 -14.53 0.84 -0.27
N ALA A 18 -14.54 0.28 0.94
CA ALA A 18 -15.67 0.42 1.85
C ALA A 18 -15.84 1.86 2.36
N PHE A 19 -14.74 2.52 2.73
CA PHE A 19 -14.77 3.95 3.11
C PHE A 19 -15.15 4.85 1.92
N GLU A 20 -14.59 4.62 0.74
CA GLU A 20 -14.92 5.38 -0.48
C GLU A 20 -16.41 5.22 -0.85
N ARG A 21 -16.94 3.99 -0.82
CA ARG A 21 -18.36 3.72 -1.14
C ARG A 21 -19.31 4.39 -0.14
N ALA A 22 -18.90 4.51 1.11
CA ALA A 22 -19.66 5.19 2.14
C ALA A 22 -19.48 6.72 2.14
N GLY A 23 -18.65 7.27 1.25
CA GLY A 23 -18.34 8.70 1.20
C GLY A 23 -17.52 9.21 2.39
N ALA A 24 -16.96 8.30 3.20
CA ALA A 24 -16.21 8.62 4.41
C ALA A 24 -14.76 8.98 4.08
N THR A 25 -14.58 9.97 3.21
CA THR A 25 -13.29 10.46 2.69
C THR A 25 -12.87 11.81 3.27
N THR A 26 -13.68 12.37 4.17
CA THR A 26 -13.41 13.65 4.85
C THR A 26 -13.79 13.53 6.32
N ALA A 27 -13.20 14.37 7.17
CA ALA A 27 -13.48 14.34 8.61
C ALA A 27 -14.97 14.53 8.95
N ALA A 28 -15.67 15.40 8.22
CA ALA A 28 -17.11 15.63 8.41
C ALA A 28 -17.98 14.41 8.04
N ALA A 29 -17.50 13.57 7.12
CA ALA A 29 -18.20 12.36 6.66
C ALA A 29 -17.70 11.09 7.37
N GLY A 30 -17.04 11.23 8.52
CA GLY A 30 -16.49 10.09 9.27
C GLY A 30 -17.54 9.04 9.60
N ARG A 31 -17.15 7.77 9.51
CA ARG A 31 -18.01 6.62 9.80
C ARG A 31 -17.32 5.64 10.73
N SER A 32 -18.12 4.90 11.49
CA SER A 32 -17.60 3.81 12.31
C SER A 32 -17.11 2.67 11.39
N PRO A 33 -15.95 2.05 11.68
CA PRO A 33 -15.43 0.94 10.87
C PRO A 33 -16.35 -0.27 10.96
N THR A 34 -16.97 -0.51 12.12
CA THR A 34 -17.92 -1.62 12.31
C THR A 34 -19.15 -1.47 11.43
N ASP A 35 -19.65 -0.24 11.25
CA ASP A 35 -20.81 0.04 10.39
C ASP A 35 -20.50 -0.19 8.91
N LEU A 36 -19.22 -0.10 8.54
CA LEU A 36 -18.70 -0.40 7.21
C LEU A 36 -18.37 -1.89 7.01
N GLY A 37 -18.63 -2.73 8.01
CA GLY A 37 -18.28 -4.16 8.00
C GLY A 37 -16.78 -4.42 8.09
N ILE A 38 -16.01 -3.47 8.63
CA ILE A 38 -14.56 -3.55 8.74
C ILE A 38 -14.20 -4.01 10.14
N HIS A 39 -13.45 -5.11 10.22
CA HIS A 39 -12.95 -5.60 11.50
C HIS A 39 -11.75 -4.78 11.99
N PRO A 40 -11.81 -4.20 13.20
CA PRO A 40 -10.72 -3.40 13.76
C PRO A 40 -9.45 -4.23 14.06
N ASP A 41 -9.55 -5.55 14.18
CA ASP A 41 -8.38 -6.43 14.35
C ASP A 41 -7.80 -6.91 13.01
N GLY A 42 -8.43 -6.53 11.89
CA GLY A 42 -8.00 -6.92 10.56
C GLY A 42 -6.64 -6.33 10.19
N VAL A 43 -5.77 -7.16 9.58
CA VAL A 43 -4.44 -6.72 9.12
C VAL A 43 -4.51 -5.50 8.19
N GLY A 44 -5.55 -5.42 7.35
CA GLY A 44 -5.79 -4.26 6.48
C GLY A 44 -6.09 -2.97 7.25
N TRP A 45 -6.94 -3.05 8.27
CA TRP A 45 -7.27 -1.92 9.14
C TRP A 45 -6.05 -1.39 9.89
N ARG A 46 -5.35 -2.29 10.59
CA ARG A 46 -4.16 -1.93 11.38
C ARG A 46 -3.11 -1.22 10.52
N ARG A 47 -2.85 -1.74 9.32
CA ARG A 47 -1.84 -1.19 8.42
C ARG A 47 -2.22 0.17 7.82
N LEU A 48 -3.51 0.41 7.59
CA LEU A 48 -4.01 1.71 7.14
C LEU A 48 -3.94 2.76 8.26
N ARG A 49 -4.22 2.37 9.52
CA ARG A 49 -4.02 3.21 10.71
C ARG A 49 -2.55 3.58 10.93
N GLU A 50 -1.64 2.60 10.88
CA GLU A 50 -0.19 2.83 11.03
C GLU A 50 0.38 3.80 10.00
N ARG A 51 -0.17 3.80 8.78
CA ARG A 51 0.24 4.69 7.69
C ARG A 51 -0.50 6.03 7.67
N ALA A 52 -1.33 6.30 8.68
CA ALA A 52 -2.20 7.46 8.77
C ALA A 52 -3.11 7.65 7.53
N ILE A 53 -3.44 6.55 6.82
CA ILE A 53 -4.37 6.57 5.68
C ILE A 53 -5.82 6.61 6.17
N VAL A 54 -6.11 5.97 7.31
CA VAL A 54 -7.39 6.09 7.99
C VAL A 54 -7.17 6.84 9.30
N ARG A 55 -7.87 7.97 9.46
CA ARG A 55 -7.71 8.89 10.58
C ARG A 55 -9.03 9.05 11.31
N GLU A 56 -8.96 9.29 12.62
CA GLU A 56 -10.15 9.66 13.40
C GLU A 56 -10.57 11.08 13.01
N SER A 57 -11.88 11.27 12.77
CA SER A 57 -12.45 12.59 12.51
C SER A 57 -12.24 13.54 13.69
N SER A 58 -12.37 13.00 14.91
CA SER A 58 -12.03 13.68 16.15
C SER A 58 -11.65 12.64 17.21
N PRO A 59 -10.64 12.92 18.07
CA PRO A 59 -10.18 11.96 19.08
C PRO A 59 -11.34 11.44 19.95
N GLY A 60 -11.46 10.11 20.06
CA GLY A 60 -12.43 9.48 20.95
C GLY A 60 -13.88 9.42 20.43
N THR A 61 -14.16 9.93 19.22
CA THR A 61 -15.50 9.79 18.60
C THR A 61 -15.76 8.41 18.01
N GLY A 62 -14.70 7.62 17.76
CA GLY A 62 -14.81 6.33 17.07
C GLY A 62 -15.20 6.44 15.58
N LEU A 63 -15.29 7.67 15.06
CA LEU A 63 -15.56 7.95 13.65
C LEU A 63 -14.24 8.11 12.91
N TYR A 64 -14.13 7.42 11.79
CA TYR A 64 -12.94 7.42 10.97
C TYR A 64 -13.26 7.88 9.56
N TYR A 65 -12.29 8.53 8.93
CA TYR A 65 -12.34 8.88 7.53
C TYR A 65 -11.06 8.42 6.83
N LEU A 66 -11.20 8.17 5.53
CA LEU A 66 -10.11 7.86 4.64
C LEU A 66 -9.47 9.16 4.14
N ASP A 67 -8.18 9.31 4.40
CA ASP A 67 -7.35 10.36 3.82
C ASP A 67 -6.92 9.94 2.40
N VAL A 68 -7.67 10.42 1.41
CA VAL A 68 -7.46 10.08 0.00
C VAL A 68 -6.10 10.60 -0.49
N GLU A 69 -5.59 11.71 0.04
CA GLU A 69 -4.31 12.28 -0.37
C GLU A 69 -3.15 11.38 0.07
N VAL A 70 -3.17 10.93 1.33
CA VAL A 70 -2.16 10.00 1.87
C VAL A 70 -2.24 8.64 1.18
N TRP A 71 -3.44 8.17 0.86
CA TRP A 71 -3.64 6.94 0.08
C TRP A 71 -3.01 7.05 -1.33
N GLN A 72 -3.28 8.13 -2.04
CA GLN A 72 -2.72 8.37 -3.38
C GLN A 72 -1.20 8.56 -3.33
N ALA A 73 -0.67 9.26 -2.34
CA ALA A 73 0.76 9.42 -2.11
C ALA A 73 1.43 8.06 -1.89
N THR A 74 0.86 7.21 -1.05
CA THR A 74 1.36 5.84 -0.80
C THR A 74 1.39 5.01 -2.08
N ARG A 75 0.34 5.11 -2.92
CA ARG A 75 0.26 4.38 -4.20
C ARG A 75 1.31 4.85 -5.20
N ARG A 76 1.57 6.17 -5.28
CA ARG A 76 2.63 6.74 -6.12
C ARG A 76 4.01 6.29 -5.67
N THR A 77 4.29 6.34 -4.37
CA THR A 77 5.58 5.89 -3.81
C THR A 77 5.81 4.41 -4.06
N ARG A 78 4.80 3.55 -3.85
CA ARG A 78 4.88 2.11 -4.16
C ARG A 78 5.23 1.87 -5.63
N ARG A 79 4.60 2.57 -6.58
CA ARG A 79 4.93 2.45 -8.01
C ARG A 79 6.38 2.87 -8.29
N ARG A 80 6.85 3.97 -7.70
CA ARG A 80 8.23 4.44 -7.86
C ARG A 80 9.24 3.42 -7.32
N VAL A 81 8.99 2.85 -6.14
CA VAL A 81 9.86 1.82 -5.55
C VAL A 81 9.91 0.57 -6.42
N ILE A 82 8.77 0.08 -6.93
CA ILE A 82 8.75 -1.08 -7.83
C ILE A 82 9.54 -0.77 -9.11
N ALA A 83 9.33 0.41 -9.71
CA ALA A 83 10.08 0.81 -10.89
C ALA A 83 11.60 0.87 -10.62
N MET A 84 12.02 1.44 -9.48
CA MET A 84 13.42 1.45 -9.07
C MET A 84 13.99 0.05 -8.89
N VAL A 85 13.26 -0.86 -8.22
CA VAL A 85 13.70 -2.25 -8.04
C VAL A 85 13.87 -2.94 -9.40
N VAL A 86 12.93 -2.75 -10.33
CA VAL A 86 13.03 -3.30 -11.69
C VAL A 86 14.26 -2.74 -12.41
N VAL A 87 14.49 -1.42 -12.36
CA VAL A 87 15.67 -0.79 -12.98
C VAL A 87 16.96 -1.32 -12.38
N ILE A 88 17.04 -1.48 -11.06
CA ILE A 88 18.21 -2.07 -10.39
C ILE A 88 18.42 -3.52 -10.83
N MET A 89 17.37 -4.33 -10.90
CA MET A 89 17.48 -5.71 -11.39
C MET A 89 17.95 -5.76 -12.84
N LEU A 90 17.44 -4.87 -13.71
CA LEU A 90 17.89 -4.77 -15.10
C LEU A 90 19.35 -4.34 -15.20
N ALA A 91 19.79 -3.40 -14.37
CA ALA A 91 21.19 -2.97 -14.32
C ALA A 91 22.11 -4.10 -13.85
N LEU A 92 21.75 -4.81 -12.78
CA LEU A 92 22.50 -5.98 -12.29
C LEU A 92 22.54 -7.10 -13.33
N PHE A 93 21.42 -7.36 -14.00
CA PHE A 93 21.34 -8.32 -15.09
C PHE A 93 22.24 -7.93 -16.25
N ALA A 94 22.22 -6.66 -16.66
CA ALA A 94 23.11 -6.16 -17.71
C ALA A 94 24.58 -6.35 -17.34
N VAL A 95 24.99 -5.99 -16.12
CA VAL A 95 26.36 -6.18 -15.62
C VAL A 95 26.76 -7.66 -15.58
N LEU A 96 25.87 -8.56 -15.18
CA LEU A 96 26.12 -10.00 -15.21
C LEU A 96 26.32 -10.52 -16.63
N VAL A 97 25.50 -10.05 -17.58
CA VAL A 97 25.62 -10.46 -18.98
C VAL A 97 26.90 -9.92 -19.60
N THR A 98 27.18 -8.61 -19.53
CA THR A 98 28.44 -8.06 -20.08
C THR A 98 29.66 -8.54 -19.33
N GLY A 99 29.63 -8.62 -18.00
CA GLY A 99 30.72 -9.17 -17.18
C GLY A 99 31.02 -10.64 -17.50
N GLY A 100 29.99 -11.44 -17.79
CA GLY A 100 30.14 -12.82 -18.29
C GLY A 100 30.71 -12.89 -19.71
N TYR A 101 30.36 -11.94 -20.59
CA TYR A 101 30.91 -11.83 -21.94
C TYR A 101 32.39 -11.40 -21.97
N PHE A 102 32.83 -10.53 -21.06
CA PHE A 102 34.23 -10.10 -20.94
C PHE A 102 35.10 -11.08 -20.13
N GLY A 103 34.49 -12.06 -19.46
CA GLY A 103 35.15 -13.01 -18.56
C GLY A 103 35.51 -14.38 -19.15
N ALA A 104 35.37 -14.58 -20.46
CA ALA A 104 35.90 -15.78 -21.13
C ALA A 104 37.31 -15.50 -21.67
N PRO A 105 38.39 -15.77 -20.90
CA PRO A 105 39.73 -15.80 -21.47
C PRO A 105 39.77 -16.93 -22.49
N ASN A 106 39.91 -16.57 -23.77
CA ASN A 106 40.26 -17.47 -24.85
C ASN A 106 41.41 -18.37 -24.38
N ARG A 107 41.13 -19.67 -24.27
CA ARG A 107 42.15 -20.72 -24.21
C ARG A 107 42.69 -20.98 -25.60
#